data_AF-A0A4Y2VEB5-F1
#
_entry.id   AF-A0A4Y2VEB5-F1
#
_cell.length_a   1.000
_cell.length_b   1.000
_cell.length_c   1.000
_cell.angle_alpha   90.00
_cell.angle_beta   90.00
_cell.angle_gamma   90.00
#
_symmetry.space_group_name_H-M   'P 1'
#
loop_
_entity.id
_entity.type
_entity.pdbx_description
1 polymer ?
#
loop_
_entity_poly.entity_id
_entity_poly.type
_entity_poly.pdbx_seq_one_letter_code
_entity_poly.pdbx_strand_id
1 'polypeptide(L)'
;MHRIIEENPATDIRMVFMENGNLDFRRFNQLTSKTEIAAIFVGDNGEPPANCDICIYPIGNNCKNISPLNQCYDPMVYPLLFPRGELGWKKNTKYSEEGRSSKYTRVTHLQFCAYRLAVRSDFSILHHSEKLFQQYIIDPYLKTEGSRLDYLRNNEKPQN
;
A
#
# COMPACT_ATOMS: atom_id res chain seq x y z
N MET A 1 5.70 16.15 21.90
CA MET A 1 4.39 15.80 21.31
C MET A 1 3.41 16.97 21.28
N HIS A 2 3.35 17.85 22.29
CA HIS A 2 2.44 19.02 22.29
C HIS A 2 2.60 19.98 21.09
N ARG A 3 3.83 20.32 20.69
CA ARG A 3 4.10 21.33 19.65
C ARG A 3 3.65 20.96 18.22
N ILE A 4 3.64 19.66 17.88
CA ILE A 4 3.29 19.19 16.52
C ILE A 4 1.76 19.22 16.30
N ILE A 5 0.99 19.08 17.38
CA ILE A 5 -0.49 19.08 17.33
C ILE A 5 -1.03 20.51 17.16
N GLU A 6 -0.33 21.52 17.69
CA GLU A 6 -0.71 22.93 17.60
C GLU A 6 -0.47 23.54 16.20
N GLU A 7 0.57 23.09 15.50
CA GLU A 7 0.94 23.60 14.17
C GLU A 7 0.14 22.97 13.02
N ASN A 8 -0.54 21.85 13.26
CA ASN A 8 -1.33 21.15 12.25
C ASN A 8 -2.63 20.60 12.87
N PRO A 9 -3.76 21.34 12.80
CA PRO A 9 -5.01 20.90 13.42
C PRO A 9 -5.44 19.57 12.82
N ALA A 10 -5.37 18.51 13.63
CA ALA A 10 -5.72 17.16 13.22
C ALA A 10 -7.18 17.13 12.73
N THR A 11 -7.39 16.71 11.48
CA THR A 11 -8.74 16.44 10.98
C THR A 11 -9.22 15.13 11.57
N ASP A 12 -10.37 15.14 12.22
CA ASP A 12 -10.95 13.93 12.80
C ASP A 12 -11.44 12.99 11.68
N ILE A 13 -10.90 11.78 11.64
CA ILE A 13 -11.08 10.80 10.55
C ILE A 13 -11.62 9.51 11.14
N ARG A 14 -12.73 9.02 10.57
CA ARG A 14 -13.26 7.68 10.84
C ARG A 14 -12.87 6.73 9.70
N MET A 15 -12.22 5.64 10.05
CA MET A 15 -11.89 4.54 9.14
C MET A 15 -12.89 3.39 9.35
N VAL A 16 -13.48 2.88 8.27
CA VAL A 16 -14.47 1.79 8.32
C VAL A 16 -14.01 0.67 7.40
N PHE A 17 -13.82 -0.52 7.96
CA PHE A 17 -13.55 -1.74 7.20
C PHE A 17 -14.90 -2.41 6.88
N MET A 18 -15.25 -2.49 5.60
CA MET A 18 -16.49 -3.13 5.16
C MET A 18 -16.21 -4.60 4.88
N GLU A 19 -16.71 -5.50 5.74
CA GLU A 19 -16.64 -6.94 5.52
C GLU A 19 -17.93 -7.40 4.83
N ASN A 20 -17.79 -8.04 3.66
CA ASN A 20 -18.95 -8.53 2.90
C ASN A 20 -19.43 -9.85 3.53
N GLY A 21 -20.52 -9.79 4.30
CA GLY A 21 -21.00 -10.87 5.19
C GLY A 21 -21.51 -12.16 4.55
N ASN A 22 -21.17 -12.44 3.28
CA ASN A 22 -21.62 -13.62 2.53
C ASN A 22 -20.52 -14.64 2.21
N LEU A 23 -19.34 -14.54 2.83
CA LEU A 23 -18.25 -15.52 2.62
C LEU A 23 -18.48 -16.75 3.52
N ASP A 24 -18.79 -17.89 2.90
CA ASP A 24 -18.91 -19.19 3.57
C ASP A 24 -17.53 -19.65 4.08
N PHE A 25 -17.38 -19.65 5.41
CA PHE A 25 -16.14 -20.03 6.11
C PHE A 25 -15.80 -21.53 6.02
N ARG A 26 -16.61 -22.38 5.36
CA ARG A 26 -16.50 -23.84 5.51
C ARG A 26 -15.84 -24.60 4.37
N ARG A 27 -15.32 -23.96 3.31
CA ARG A 27 -14.87 -24.72 2.14
C ARG A 27 -13.39 -24.90 1.87
N PHE A 28 -12.48 -24.19 2.54
CA PHE A 28 -11.04 -24.45 2.35
C PHE A 28 -10.24 -24.13 3.62
N ASN A 29 -9.89 -25.16 4.41
CA ASN A 29 -8.80 -25.11 5.39
C ASN A 29 -8.39 -26.54 5.77
N GLN A 30 -7.46 -27.13 5.02
CA GLN A 30 -6.51 -28.06 5.64
C GLN A 30 -5.19 -27.30 5.76
N LEU A 31 -4.94 -26.75 6.95
CA LEU A 31 -3.69 -26.05 7.25
C LEU A 31 -2.55 -27.08 7.25
N THR A 32 -1.70 -27.04 6.23
CA THR A 32 -0.32 -27.53 6.37
C THR A 32 0.39 -26.61 7.36
N SER A 33 1.27 -27.17 8.20
CA SER A 33 1.99 -26.55 9.34
C SER A 33 2.78 -25.23 9.11
N LYS A 34 2.56 -24.51 8.01
CA LYS A 34 3.18 -23.23 7.68
C LYS A 34 2.11 -22.13 7.68
N THR A 35 2.42 -21.02 8.35
CA THR A 35 1.64 -19.79 8.30
C THR A 35 1.81 -19.13 6.93
N GLU A 36 1.10 -19.65 5.93
CA GLU A 36 1.09 -19.08 4.58
C GLU A 36 -0.01 -18.02 4.47
N ILE A 37 0.35 -16.84 3.98
CA ILE A 37 -0.60 -15.77 3.68
C ILE A 37 -0.87 -15.83 2.17
N ALA A 38 -2.10 -16.17 1.78
CA ALA A 38 -2.55 -16.17 0.39
C ALA A 38 -3.70 -15.17 0.23
N ALA A 39 -3.64 -14.34 -0.80
CA ALA A 39 -4.76 -13.51 -1.23
C ALA A 39 -5.51 -14.22 -2.36
N ILE A 40 -6.79 -14.54 -2.14
CA ILE A 40 -7.65 -15.17 -3.15
C ILE A 40 -8.63 -14.10 -3.64
N PHE A 41 -8.61 -13.82 -4.93
CA PHE A 41 -9.55 -12.91 -5.58
C PHE A 41 -10.59 -13.73 -6.35
N VAL A 42 -11.88 -13.44 -6.12
CA VAL A 42 -12.98 -14.00 -6.90
C VAL A 42 -13.55 -12.87 -7.75
N GLY A 43 -13.28 -12.91 -9.04
CA GLY A 43 -13.85 -12.01 -10.04
C GLY A 43 -14.26 -12.80 -11.28
N ASP A 44 -15.11 -12.22 -12.13
CA ASP A 44 -15.67 -12.89 -13.32
C ASP A 44 -14.58 -13.48 -14.24
N ASN A 45 -13.38 -12.88 -14.23
CA ASN A 45 -12.22 -13.29 -15.01
C ASN A 45 -11.03 -13.75 -14.14
N GLY A 46 -11.21 -13.90 -12.83
CA GLY A 46 -10.12 -14.17 -11.87
C GLY A 46 -9.14 -13.01 -11.67
N GLU A 47 -9.45 -11.82 -12.21
CA GLU A 47 -8.63 -10.62 -12.01
C GLU A 47 -8.77 -10.09 -10.56
N PRO A 48 -7.68 -9.58 -9.96
CA PRO A 48 -7.77 -8.81 -8.73
C PRO A 48 -8.70 -7.61 -8.93
N PRO A 49 -9.53 -7.23 -7.93
CA PRO A 49 -10.38 -6.04 -8.02
C PRO A 49 -9.52 -4.83 -8.39
N ALA A 50 -9.87 -4.14 -9.47
CA ALA A 50 -9.12 -2.98 -9.95
C ALA A 50 -9.05 -1.83 -8.92
N ASN A 51 -9.97 -1.82 -7.94
CA ASN A 51 -10.19 -0.72 -7.01
C ASN A 51 -10.07 -1.20 -5.56
N CYS A 52 -8.85 -1.50 -5.09
CA CYS A 52 -8.57 -1.62 -3.66
C CYS A 52 -8.44 -0.23 -3.01
N ASP A 53 -9.44 0.63 -3.18
CA ASP A 53 -9.43 1.98 -2.66
C ASP A 53 -9.76 2.00 -1.15
N ILE A 54 -9.15 2.91 -0.40
CA ILE A 54 -9.57 3.22 0.96
C ILE A 54 -10.57 4.37 0.87
N CYS A 55 -11.80 4.15 1.33
CA CYS A 55 -12.73 5.26 1.61
C CYS A 55 -12.45 5.79 3.01
N ILE A 56 -12.21 7.10 3.08
CA ILE A 56 -12.07 7.84 4.32
C ILE A 56 -13.36 8.59 4.59
N TYR A 57 -13.82 8.55 5.84
CA TYR A 57 -14.96 9.34 6.31
C TYR A 57 -14.45 10.44 7.24
N PRO A 58 -14.14 11.64 6.72
CA PRO A 58 -13.85 12.79 7.58
C PRO A 58 -15.12 13.15 8.36
N ILE A 59 -15.02 13.44 9.64
CA ILE A 59 -16.19 13.80 10.44
C ILE A 59 -16.83 15.08 9.88
N GLY A 60 -18.14 15.02 9.62
CA GLY A 60 -18.93 16.14 9.10
C GLY A 60 -18.84 16.37 7.58
N ASN A 61 -18.14 15.49 6.84
CA ASN A 61 -18.00 15.60 5.39
C ASN A 61 -18.38 14.28 4.67
N ASN A 62 -18.53 14.35 3.35
CA ASN A 62 -18.75 13.17 2.52
C ASN A 62 -17.51 12.25 2.49
N CYS A 63 -17.73 10.94 2.25
CA CYS A 63 -16.63 10.00 2.01
C CYS A 63 -15.72 10.51 0.90
N LYS A 64 -14.41 10.41 1.13
CA LYS A 64 -13.39 10.64 0.12
C LYS A 64 -12.68 9.33 -0.18
N ASN A 65 -12.70 8.92 -1.43
CA ASN A 65 -11.92 7.81 -1.92
C ASN A 65 -10.45 8.25 -2.03
N ILE A 66 -9.54 7.44 -1.49
CA ILE A 66 -8.10 7.61 -1.66
C ILE A 66 -7.57 6.50 -2.56
N SER A 67 -7.02 6.93 -3.70
CA SER A 67 -6.30 6.06 -4.63
C SER A 67 -5.13 5.33 -3.94
N PRO A 68 -4.89 4.04 -4.26
CA PRO A 68 -3.70 3.28 -3.87
C PRO A 68 -2.36 3.93 -4.19
N LEU A 69 -2.35 4.88 -5.14
CA LEU A 69 -1.16 5.64 -5.56
C LEU A 69 -0.92 6.92 -4.73
N ASN A 70 -1.80 7.21 -3.77
CA ASN A 70 -1.64 8.33 -2.86
C ASN A 70 -0.57 8.01 -1.81
N GLN A 71 0.34 8.96 -1.55
CA GLN A 71 1.35 8.84 -0.49
C GLN A 71 0.76 8.59 0.91
N CYS A 72 -0.49 8.98 1.17
CA CYS A 72 -1.14 8.73 2.45
C CYS A 72 -1.76 7.34 2.55
N TYR A 73 -1.81 6.56 1.46
CA TYR A 73 -2.45 5.25 1.45
C TYR A 73 -1.79 4.29 2.46
N ASP A 74 -0.50 3.98 2.31
CA ASP A 74 0.15 3.02 3.23
C ASP A 74 0.10 3.47 4.70
N PRO A 75 0.34 4.75 5.03
CA PRO A 75 0.18 5.25 6.40
C PRO A 75 -1.22 5.11 6.97
N MET A 76 -2.26 5.17 6.13
CA MET A 76 -3.65 5.01 6.56
C MET A 76 -4.05 3.54 6.70
N VAL A 77 -3.52 2.62 5.89
CA VAL A 77 -3.74 1.17 6.06
C VAL A 77 -2.96 0.61 7.23
N TYR A 78 -1.73 1.08 7.43
CA TYR A 78 -0.80 0.56 8.43
C TYR A 78 -0.35 1.62 9.45
N PRO A 79 -1.25 2.31 10.18
CA PRO A 79 -0.87 3.43 11.07
C PRO A 79 0.24 3.08 12.08
N LEU A 80 0.25 1.84 12.57
CA LEU A 80 1.27 1.35 13.52
C LEU A 80 2.68 1.29 12.93
N LEU A 81 2.81 1.16 11.60
CA LEU A 81 4.09 1.19 10.89
C LEU A 81 4.56 2.61 10.58
N PHE A 82 3.68 3.61 10.73
CA PHE A 82 3.91 5.02 10.42
C PHE A 82 3.58 5.94 11.61
N PRO A 83 4.15 5.70 12.81
CA PRO A 83 3.74 6.40 14.02
C PRO A 83 4.06 7.90 14.02
N ARG A 84 4.92 8.37 13.09
CA ARG A 84 5.22 9.80 12.92
C ARG A 84 4.47 10.41 11.75
N GLY A 85 3.54 9.69 11.15
CA GLY A 85 2.81 10.14 9.96
C GLY A 85 3.71 10.24 8.73
N GLU A 86 4.74 9.41 8.62
CA GLU A 86 5.62 9.44 7.46
C GLU A 86 4.84 9.13 6.18
N LEU A 87 5.10 9.88 5.12
CA LEU A 87 4.42 9.68 3.84
C LEU A 87 4.97 8.45 3.10
N GLY A 88 4.07 7.73 2.43
CA GLY A 88 4.37 6.70 1.45
C GLY A 88 4.95 7.25 0.15
N TRP A 89 5.16 6.36 -0.81
CA TRP A 89 5.60 6.75 -2.14
C TRP A 89 4.52 7.56 -2.86
N LYS A 90 4.93 8.57 -3.62
CA LYS A 90 4.06 9.27 -4.59
C LYS A 90 4.63 9.22 -6.00
N LYS A 91 3.71 9.30 -6.97
CA LYS A 91 4.05 9.59 -8.36
C LYS A 91 4.86 10.90 -8.43
N ASN A 92 5.97 10.86 -9.17
CA ASN A 92 6.94 11.96 -9.32
C ASN A 92 7.89 12.20 -8.13
N THR A 93 8.02 11.25 -7.19
CA THR A 93 9.11 11.29 -6.19
C THR A 93 10.45 11.35 -6.93
N LYS A 94 11.27 12.37 -6.64
CA LYS A 94 12.58 12.58 -7.27
C LYS A 94 13.68 11.91 -6.46
N TYR A 95 14.76 11.53 -7.14
CA TYR A 95 16.00 11.16 -6.46
C TYR A 95 16.59 12.34 -5.68
N SER A 96 17.39 12.04 -4.65
CA SER A 96 18.30 13.04 -4.06
C SER A 96 19.26 13.55 -5.13
N GLU A 97 19.78 14.76 -4.94
CA GLU A 97 20.65 15.41 -5.94
C GLU A 97 21.87 14.54 -6.30
N GLU A 98 22.43 13.86 -5.31
CA GLU A 98 23.56 12.92 -5.46
C GLU A 98 23.23 11.66 -6.27
N GLY A 99 21.99 11.16 -6.18
CA GLY A 99 21.54 9.96 -6.88
C GLY A 99 20.88 10.22 -8.23
N ARG A 100 20.72 11.50 -8.61
CA ARG A 100 19.96 11.90 -9.78
C ARG A 100 20.87 11.96 -11.02
N SER A 101 20.47 11.24 -12.06
CA SER A 101 21.09 11.33 -13.39
C SER A 101 20.09 11.94 -14.39
N SER A 102 20.59 12.38 -15.56
CA SER A 102 19.75 12.85 -16.67
C SER A 102 18.73 11.78 -17.10
N LYS A 103 19.11 10.50 -17.02
CA LYS A 103 18.26 9.34 -17.34
C LYS A 103 17.37 8.89 -16.18
N TYR A 104 17.80 9.06 -14.93
CA TYR A 104 17.11 8.59 -13.73
C TYR A 104 16.74 9.77 -12.83
N THR A 105 15.59 10.38 -13.12
CA THR A 105 15.13 11.58 -12.41
C THR A 105 14.09 11.28 -11.33
N ARG A 106 13.46 10.10 -11.38
CA ARG A 106 12.31 9.73 -10.54
C ARG A 106 12.51 8.36 -9.92
N VAL A 107 12.18 8.27 -8.63
CA VAL A 107 12.20 7.03 -7.86
C VAL A 107 10.96 6.22 -8.21
N THR A 108 11.15 5.00 -8.70
CA THR A 108 10.04 4.07 -8.94
C THR A 108 9.46 3.55 -7.62
N HIS A 109 8.22 3.06 -7.64
CA HIS A 109 7.61 2.45 -6.46
C HIS A 109 8.48 1.32 -5.90
N LEU A 110 8.97 0.44 -6.78
CA LEU A 110 9.85 -0.66 -6.40
C LEU A 110 11.14 -0.20 -5.73
N GLN A 111 11.78 0.86 -6.25
CA GLN A 111 13.00 1.41 -5.66
C GLN A 111 12.75 2.00 -4.27
N PHE A 112 11.62 2.69 -4.09
CA PHE A 112 11.21 3.20 -2.79
C PHE A 112 10.96 2.06 -1.79
N CYS A 113 10.25 1.01 -2.19
CA CYS A 113 9.97 -0.13 -1.34
C CYS A 113 11.25 -0.90 -0.99
N ALA A 114 12.16 -1.12 -1.96
CA ALA A 114 13.45 -1.73 -1.70
C ALA A 114 14.29 -0.90 -0.72
N TYR A 115 14.31 0.43 -0.86
CA TYR A 115 14.98 1.31 0.09
C TYR A 115 14.39 1.21 1.51
N ARG A 116 13.05 1.18 1.60
CA ARG A 116 12.32 1.14 2.87
C ARG A 116 12.44 -0.22 3.59
N LEU A 117 12.49 -1.32 2.82
CA LEU A 117 12.66 -2.69 3.31
C LEU A 117 14.14 -3.11 3.46
N ALA A 118 15.09 -2.23 3.16
CA ALA A 118 16.50 -2.54 3.32
C ALA A 118 16.83 -2.71 4.82
N VAL A 119 17.45 -3.84 5.18
CA VAL A 119 17.96 -4.09 6.52
C VAL A 119 19.14 -3.17 6.79
N ARG A 120 19.11 -2.47 7.93
CA ARG A 120 20.16 -1.53 8.39
C ARG A 120 20.49 -1.81 9.85
N SER A 121 21.59 -1.25 10.33
CA SER A 121 22.01 -1.36 11.74
C SER A 121 21.01 -0.75 12.73
N ASP A 122 20.25 0.24 12.28
CA ASP A 122 19.34 1.01 13.12
C ASP A 122 18.00 0.28 13.33
N PHE A 123 17.32 0.62 14.43
CA PHE A 123 16.00 0.10 14.72
C PHE A 123 15.01 0.47 13.60
N SER A 124 14.33 -0.53 13.07
CA SER A 124 13.30 -0.37 12.04
C SER A 124 11.99 -0.98 12.51
N ILE A 125 10.96 -0.14 12.65
CA ILE A 125 9.61 -0.55 13.06
C ILE A 125 9.06 -1.62 12.12
N LEU A 126 9.30 -1.47 10.81
CA LEU A 126 8.86 -2.42 9.80
C LEU A 126 9.38 -3.83 10.11
N HIS A 127 10.69 -3.97 10.29
CA HIS A 127 11.31 -5.28 10.50
C HIS A 127 10.95 -5.92 11.86
N HIS A 128 10.49 -5.13 12.84
CA HIS A 128 10.08 -5.62 14.17
C HIS A 128 8.56 -5.79 14.33
N SER A 129 7.79 -5.55 13.28
CA SER A 129 6.32 -5.61 13.32
C SER A 129 5.73 -7.00 13.01
N GLU A 130 6.58 -8.02 12.91
CA GLU A 130 6.20 -9.44 12.76
C GLU A 130 5.12 -9.71 11.69
N LYS A 131 3.91 -10.14 12.09
CA LYS A 131 2.82 -10.45 11.16
C LYS A 131 2.37 -9.22 10.37
N LEU A 132 2.40 -8.04 10.98
CA LEU A 132 2.04 -6.79 10.32
C LEU A 132 3.05 -6.44 9.22
N PHE A 133 4.32 -6.77 9.41
CA PHE A 133 5.35 -6.65 8.38
C PHE A 133 5.04 -7.52 7.17
N GLN A 134 4.64 -8.77 7.41
CA GLN A 134 4.30 -9.71 6.35
C GLN A 134 3.11 -9.22 5.52
N GLN A 135 2.07 -8.71 6.18
CA GLN A 135 0.94 -8.05 5.51
C GLN A 135 1.41 -6.84 4.71
N TYR A 136 2.23 -5.97 5.33
CA TYR A 136 2.75 -4.78 4.68
C TYR A 136 3.59 -5.06 3.45
N ILE A 137 4.38 -6.14 3.37
CA ILE A 137 5.21 -6.43 2.18
C ILE A 137 4.35 -6.81 0.96
N ILE A 138 3.21 -7.46 1.20
CA ILE A 138 2.34 -7.95 0.12
C ILE A 138 1.76 -6.78 -0.68
N ASP A 139 1.35 -5.71 -0.01
CA ASP A 139 0.74 -4.56 -0.66
C ASP A 139 1.66 -3.88 -1.69
N PRO A 140 2.91 -3.52 -1.38
CA PRO A 140 3.82 -2.96 -2.35
C PRO A 140 4.14 -3.90 -3.50
N TYR A 141 4.23 -5.20 -3.24
CA TYR A 141 4.43 -6.21 -4.28
C TYR A 141 3.25 -6.22 -5.24
N LEU A 142 2.01 -6.30 -4.73
CA LEU A 142 0.79 -6.26 -5.54
C LEU A 142 0.69 -4.95 -6.34
N LYS A 143 1.02 -3.80 -5.75
CA LYS A 143 1.06 -2.51 -6.46
C LYS A 143 2.06 -2.52 -7.62
N THR A 144 3.24 -3.11 -7.41
CA THR A 144 4.28 -3.20 -8.44
C THR A 144 3.91 -4.18 -9.55
N GLU A 145 3.37 -5.36 -9.22
CA GLU A 145 2.90 -6.34 -10.21
C GLU A 145 1.69 -5.83 -10.99
N GLY A 146 0.71 -5.21 -10.32
CA GLY A 146 -0.43 -4.57 -10.99
C GLY A 146 0.02 -3.51 -12.00
N SER A 147 0.98 -2.66 -11.61
CA SER A 147 1.57 -1.66 -12.52
C SER A 147 2.27 -2.29 -13.73
N ARG A 148 2.89 -3.47 -13.57
CA ARG A 148 3.55 -4.20 -14.67
C ARG A 148 2.52 -4.81 -15.62
N LEU A 149 1.47 -5.44 -15.08
CA LEU A 149 0.37 -6.00 -15.86
C LEU A 149 -0.35 -4.91 -16.66
N ASP A 150 -0.64 -3.78 -16.03
CA ASP A 150 -1.24 -2.62 -16.71
C ASP A 150 -0.34 -2.10 -17.84
N TYR A 151 0.98 -2.10 -17.65
CA TYR A 151 1.91 -1.72 -18.71
C TYR A 151 1.84 -2.70 -19.89
N LEU A 152 1.83 -4.02 -19.64
CA LEU A 152 1.73 -5.02 -20.70
C LEU A 152 0.41 -4.85 -21.48
N ARG A 153 -0.72 -4.78 -20.77
CA ARG A 153 -2.06 -4.61 -21.35
C ARG A 153 -2.17 -3.37 -22.23
N ASN A 154 -1.54 -2.26 -21.85
CA ASN A 154 -1.60 -1.00 -22.59
C ASN A 154 -0.60 -0.91 -23.75
N ASN A 155 0.43 -1.76 -23.78
CA ASN A 155 1.47 -1.75 -24.84
C ASN A 155 1.34 -2.89 -25.84
N GLU A 156 0.50 -3.88 -25.58
CA GLU A 156 0.02 -4.82 -26.60
C GLU A 156 -0.95 -4.10 -27.53
N LYS A 157 -0.41 -3.48 -28.60
CA LYS A 157 -1.22 -3.15 -29.78
C LYS A 157 -1.66 -4.48 -30.41
N PRO A 158 -2.92 -4.63 -30.87
CA PRO A 158 -3.27 -5.75 -31.72
C PRO A 158 -2.37 -5.69 -32.96
N GLN A 159 -1.59 -6.74 -33.18
CA GLN A 159 -0.94 -6.97 -34.48
C GLN A 159 -2.05 -7.29 -35.47
N ASN A 160 -2.49 -6.26 -36.22
CA ASN A 160 -3.25 -6.41 -37.46
C ASN A 160 -2.35 -6.01 -38.62
#